data_AF-A0A531KND3-F1
#
_entry.id   AF-A0A531KND3-F1
#
_cell.length_a   1.000
_cell.length_b   1.000
_cell.length_c   1.000
_cell.angle_alpha   90.00
_cell.angle_beta   90.00
_cell.angle_gamma   90.00
#
_symmetry.space_group_name_H-M   'P 1'
#
loop_
_entity.id
_entity.type
_entity.pdbx_description
1 polymer ?
#
loop_
_entity_poly.entity_id
_entity_poly.type
_entity_poly.pdbx_seq_one_letter_code
_entity_poly.pdbx_strand_id
1 'polypeptide(L)'
;GQIWAIPHAFENIQLFYRKDTLEKYNIAVPTSPPEMAKACEQLKAADPSITPLGVRGVRFWSSIHTAAVSIARSYGVHDFVVTDGKLDTGLDSPESIAFHKDYVDMIKKCAAPSFANDNWYEFVDGISSGRTAMAIDSNMFGFWNDVAGKPASGKIAFAPPLHAPSATSFDSNIWIWALAMNAASEKKGTAWLFIPWATSKQVALKGALAGQLVNPPRTSTWQDDTWT
;
A
#
# COMPACT_ATOMS: atom_id res chain seq x y z
N GLY A 1 -22.85 -5.66 17.21
CA GLY A 1 -22.48 -6.85 16.40
C GLY A 1 -21.64 -7.81 17.23
N GLN A 2 -21.31 -8.98 16.69
CA GLN A 2 -20.39 -9.96 17.30
C GLN A 2 -18.95 -9.69 16.87
N ILE A 3 -17.97 -9.94 17.75
CA ILE A 3 -16.53 -9.81 17.45
C ILE A 3 -16.01 -11.17 16.97
N TRP A 4 -15.53 -11.23 15.73
CA TRP A 4 -15.05 -12.47 15.10
C TRP A 4 -13.52 -12.62 15.09
N ALA A 5 -12.78 -11.51 15.21
CA ALA A 5 -11.32 -11.48 15.22
C ALA A 5 -10.81 -10.24 15.99
N ILE A 6 -9.58 -10.30 16.47
CA ILE A 6 -8.91 -9.17 17.14
C ILE A 6 -7.79 -8.63 16.23
N PRO A 7 -7.80 -7.33 15.86
CA PRO A 7 -6.75 -6.74 15.05
C PRO A 7 -5.35 -6.89 15.67
N HIS A 8 -4.38 -7.27 14.86
CA HIS A 8 -2.96 -7.38 15.22
C HIS A 8 -2.10 -6.34 14.50
N ALA A 9 -2.42 -6.01 13.25
CA ALA A 9 -1.80 -4.95 12.48
C ALA A 9 -2.82 -4.35 11.50
N PHE A 10 -2.57 -3.11 11.07
CA PHE A 10 -3.31 -2.49 9.99
C PHE A 10 -2.35 -1.89 8.97
N GLU A 11 -2.81 -1.64 7.76
CA GLU A 11 -2.01 -1.05 6.71
C GLU A 11 -2.88 -0.08 5.93
N ASN A 12 -2.28 1.01 5.48
CA ASN A 12 -2.87 1.88 4.48
C ASN A 12 -1.96 1.96 3.25
N ILE A 13 -2.55 2.23 2.10
CA ILE A 13 -1.81 2.38 0.85
C ILE A 13 -1.26 3.80 0.74
N GLN A 14 0.00 3.91 0.34
CA GLN A 14 0.76 5.14 0.17
C GLN A 14 1.64 5.08 -1.08
N LEU A 15 2.12 6.24 -1.53
CA LEU A 15 3.21 6.35 -2.49
C LEU A 15 4.54 6.40 -1.72
N PHE A 16 5.44 5.47 -2.02
CA PHE A 16 6.84 5.51 -1.59
C PHE A 16 7.70 5.95 -2.76
N TYR A 17 8.73 6.73 -2.48
CA TYR A 17 9.66 7.14 -3.51
C TYR A 17 11.06 7.38 -2.97
N ARG A 18 12.04 7.20 -3.85
CA ARG A 18 13.43 7.53 -3.62
C ARG A 18 13.62 9.03 -3.82
N LYS A 19 13.67 9.79 -2.72
CA LYS A 19 13.83 11.26 -2.77
C LYS A 19 15.10 11.67 -3.50
N ASP A 20 16.19 10.94 -3.29
CA ASP A 20 17.46 11.18 -3.96
C ASP A 20 17.39 10.93 -5.48
N THR A 21 16.61 9.92 -5.91
CA THR A 21 16.39 9.65 -7.34
C THR A 21 15.56 10.74 -7.99
N LEU A 22 14.44 11.15 -7.38
CA LEU A 22 13.58 12.20 -7.91
C LEU A 22 14.31 13.56 -7.93
N GLU A 23 15.05 13.90 -6.88
CA GLU A 23 15.88 15.12 -6.80
C GLU A 23 16.97 15.12 -7.88
N LYS A 24 17.68 14.01 -8.06
CA LYS A 24 18.75 13.87 -9.08
C LYS A 24 18.26 14.18 -10.49
N TYR A 25 17.04 13.74 -10.81
CA TYR A 25 16.46 13.92 -12.14
C TYR A 25 15.47 15.09 -12.24
N ASN A 26 15.33 15.89 -11.16
CA ASN A 26 14.42 17.03 -11.07
C ASN A 26 12.96 16.66 -11.42
N ILE A 27 12.48 15.56 -10.84
CA ILE A 27 11.12 15.03 -11.07
C ILE A 27 10.28 15.33 -9.84
N ALA A 28 9.13 15.96 -10.04
CA ALA A 28 8.17 16.22 -8.97
C ALA A 28 7.50 14.92 -8.50
N VAL A 29 7.11 14.87 -7.23
CA VAL A 29 6.34 13.75 -6.68
C VAL A 29 4.95 13.74 -7.34
N PRO A 30 4.57 12.69 -8.08
CA PRO A 30 3.28 12.64 -8.78
C PRO A 30 2.13 12.42 -7.79
N THR A 31 0.98 13.06 -8.03
CA THR A 31 -0.21 12.90 -7.18
C THR A 31 -1.38 12.21 -7.88
N SER A 32 -1.30 12.01 -9.20
CA SER A 32 -2.32 11.34 -10.00
C SER A 32 -1.73 10.31 -10.96
N PRO A 33 -2.52 9.34 -11.48
CA PRO A 33 -2.02 8.37 -12.45
C PRO A 33 -1.44 9.01 -13.74
N PRO A 34 -2.02 10.07 -14.33
CA PRO A 34 -1.41 10.76 -15.47
C PRO A 34 -0.06 11.44 -15.14
N GLU A 35 0.07 12.03 -13.96
CA GLU A 35 1.34 12.61 -13.52
C GLU A 35 2.39 11.53 -13.26
N MET A 36 1.98 10.41 -12.65
CA MET A 36 2.83 9.24 -12.45
C MET A 36 3.34 8.72 -13.80
N ALA A 37 2.46 8.55 -14.78
CA ALA A 37 2.84 8.16 -16.13
C ALA A 37 3.92 9.07 -16.73
N LYS A 38 3.76 10.40 -16.61
CA LYS A 38 4.74 11.38 -17.07
C LYS A 38 6.08 11.30 -16.30
N ALA A 39 6.02 11.16 -14.98
CA ALA A 39 7.21 10.99 -14.15
C ALA A 39 8.00 9.72 -14.54
N CYS A 40 7.29 8.64 -14.86
CA CYS A 40 7.91 7.39 -15.31
C CYS A 40 8.61 7.53 -16.66
N GLU A 41 8.01 8.25 -17.62
CA GLU A 41 8.64 8.53 -18.91
C GLU A 41 9.92 9.37 -18.73
N GLN A 42 9.88 10.38 -17.86
CA GLN A 42 11.05 11.20 -17.53
C GLN A 42 12.16 10.37 -16.87
N LEU A 43 11.82 9.49 -15.91
CA LEU A 43 12.76 8.57 -15.28
C LEU A 43 13.42 7.64 -16.29
N LYS A 44 12.63 7.01 -17.17
CA LYS A 44 13.15 6.10 -18.21
C LYS A 44 14.05 6.83 -19.21
N ALA A 45 13.72 8.08 -19.55
CA ALA A 45 14.53 8.89 -20.45
C ALA A 45 15.86 9.32 -19.80
N ALA A 46 15.84 9.62 -18.50
CA ALA A 46 17.03 10.00 -17.75
C ALA A 46 17.94 8.80 -17.42
N ASP A 47 17.34 7.63 -17.14
CA ASP A 47 18.04 6.41 -16.77
C ASP A 47 17.26 5.16 -17.19
N PRO A 48 17.58 4.56 -18.35
CA PRO A 48 16.89 3.37 -18.83
C PRO A 48 17.05 2.12 -17.94
N SER A 49 17.99 2.14 -16.99
CA SER A 49 18.21 1.02 -16.07
C SER A 49 17.25 1.02 -14.87
N ILE A 50 16.57 2.15 -14.62
CA ILE A 50 15.65 2.26 -13.50
C ILE A 50 14.30 1.66 -13.83
N THR A 51 13.70 0.98 -12.86
CA THR A 51 12.28 0.63 -12.88
C THR A 51 11.51 1.79 -12.25
N PRO A 52 10.68 2.55 -12.99
CA PRO A 52 10.04 3.73 -12.42
C PRO A 52 9.08 3.42 -11.28
N LEU A 53 8.24 2.39 -11.45
CA LEU A 53 7.17 2.08 -10.51
C LEU A 53 7.13 0.58 -10.19
N GLY A 54 7.19 0.26 -8.89
CA GLY A 54 6.78 -1.03 -8.34
C GLY A 54 5.29 -1.01 -7.95
N VAL A 55 4.51 -1.93 -8.48
CA VAL A 55 3.07 -2.06 -8.20
C VAL A 55 2.61 -3.48 -8.50
N ARG A 56 1.81 -4.08 -7.61
CA ARG A 56 1.40 -5.48 -7.66
C ARG A 56 0.62 -5.80 -8.94
N GLY A 57 1.05 -6.83 -9.68
CA GLY A 57 0.39 -7.26 -10.91
C GLY A 57 0.00 -8.75 -10.97
N VAL A 58 0.43 -9.56 -9.98
CA VAL A 58 -0.02 -10.95 -9.86
C VAL A 58 -1.54 -11.02 -9.79
N ARG A 59 -2.14 -11.86 -10.65
CA ARG A 59 -3.59 -12.16 -10.69
C ARG A 59 -4.01 -13.02 -9.49
N PHE A 60 -3.95 -12.44 -8.31
CA PHE A 60 -4.43 -13.02 -7.06
C PHE A 60 -5.20 -11.97 -6.29
N TRP A 61 -6.35 -12.37 -5.73
CA TRP A 61 -7.34 -11.43 -5.21
C TRP A 61 -6.75 -10.51 -4.14
N SER A 62 -5.89 -11.00 -3.25
CA SER A 62 -5.29 -10.19 -2.18
C SER A 62 -4.06 -9.37 -2.62
N SER A 63 -3.65 -9.48 -3.89
CA SER A 63 -2.49 -8.78 -4.42
C SER A 63 -2.90 -7.56 -5.26
N ILE A 64 -3.58 -7.78 -6.38
CA ILE A 64 -3.73 -6.81 -7.47
C ILE A 64 -4.59 -5.58 -7.14
N HIS A 65 -5.50 -5.69 -6.15
CA HIS A 65 -6.51 -4.67 -5.88
C HIS A 65 -6.00 -3.52 -5.00
N THR A 66 -4.90 -3.71 -4.26
CA THR A 66 -4.50 -2.83 -3.15
C THR A 66 -4.35 -1.36 -3.57
N ALA A 67 -3.45 -1.08 -4.52
CA ALA A 67 -3.28 0.24 -5.11
C ALA A 67 -4.51 0.71 -5.90
N ALA A 68 -5.04 -0.17 -6.76
CA ALA A 68 -6.13 0.15 -7.66
C ALA A 68 -7.38 0.68 -6.92
N VAL A 69 -7.82 0.01 -5.85
CA VAL A 69 -9.01 0.42 -5.09
C VAL A 69 -8.79 1.78 -4.41
N SER A 70 -7.60 2.03 -3.85
CA SER A 70 -7.29 3.32 -3.20
C SER A 70 -7.43 4.50 -4.17
N ILE A 71 -6.97 4.30 -5.41
CA ILE A 71 -7.01 5.32 -6.46
C ILE A 71 -8.43 5.43 -7.04
N ALA A 72 -9.08 4.31 -7.36
CA ALA A 72 -10.40 4.26 -8.01
C ALA A 72 -11.48 4.99 -7.21
N ARG A 73 -11.44 4.93 -5.87
CA ARG A 73 -12.40 5.64 -5.01
C ARG A 73 -12.38 7.16 -5.24
N SER A 74 -11.20 7.75 -5.44
CA SER A 74 -11.08 9.19 -5.74
C SER A 74 -11.61 9.58 -7.14
N TYR A 75 -11.73 8.63 -8.07
CA TYR A 75 -12.41 8.82 -9.35
C TYR A 75 -13.94 8.75 -9.21
N GLY A 76 -14.46 8.32 -8.05
CA GLY A 76 -15.88 8.07 -7.82
C GLY A 76 -16.31 6.64 -8.15
N VAL A 77 -15.38 5.70 -8.28
CA VAL A 77 -15.71 4.29 -8.58
C VAL A 77 -16.37 3.63 -7.37
N HIS A 78 -17.47 2.93 -7.59
CA HIS A 78 -18.16 2.13 -6.59
C HIS A 78 -18.25 0.67 -7.06
N ASP A 79 -17.89 -0.28 -6.20
CA ASP A 79 -18.01 -1.71 -6.52
C ASP A 79 -19.47 -2.11 -6.72
N PHE A 80 -20.32 -1.68 -5.80
CA PHE A 80 -21.76 -1.93 -5.82
C PHE A 80 -22.55 -0.64 -5.72
N VAL A 81 -23.65 -0.60 -6.46
CA VAL A 81 -24.66 0.47 -6.43
C VAL A 81 -26.04 -0.13 -6.18
N VAL A 82 -27.00 0.71 -5.78
CA VAL A 82 -28.40 0.29 -5.64
C VAL A 82 -29.20 0.92 -6.76
N THR A 83 -29.72 0.08 -7.66
CA THR A 83 -30.59 0.48 -8.77
C THR A 83 -31.95 -0.17 -8.57
N ASP A 84 -33.02 0.62 -8.52
CA ASP A 84 -34.39 0.12 -8.31
C ASP A 84 -34.56 -0.78 -7.07
N GLY A 85 -33.85 -0.44 -5.98
CA GLY A 85 -33.87 -1.19 -4.72
C GLY A 85 -33.15 -2.54 -4.77
N LYS A 86 -32.43 -2.84 -5.86
CA LYS A 86 -31.60 -4.04 -6.02
C LYS A 86 -30.12 -3.67 -6.06
N LEU A 87 -29.30 -4.58 -5.55
CA LEU A 87 -27.85 -4.47 -5.64
C LEU A 87 -27.41 -4.74 -7.09
N ASP A 88 -26.61 -3.85 -7.65
CA ASP A 88 -25.98 -3.98 -8.96
C ASP A 88 -24.48 -3.65 -8.86
N THR A 89 -23.71 -4.00 -9.89
CA THR A 89 -22.29 -3.62 -10.01
C THR A 89 -22.17 -2.17 -10.50
N GLY A 90 -21.30 -1.38 -9.87
CA GLY A 90 -20.98 -0.02 -10.33
C GLY A 90 -19.74 0.06 -11.23
N LEU A 91 -19.15 -1.09 -11.60
CA LEU A 91 -17.84 -1.16 -12.24
C LEU A 91 -17.82 -0.80 -13.74
N ASP A 92 -18.97 -0.62 -14.40
CA ASP A 92 -19.07 -0.17 -15.79
C ASP A 92 -19.42 1.32 -15.93
N SER A 93 -19.39 2.07 -14.83
CA SER A 93 -19.69 3.50 -14.82
C SER A 93 -18.66 4.34 -15.61
N PRO A 94 -19.02 5.56 -16.05
CA PRO A 94 -18.08 6.48 -16.69
C PRO A 94 -16.84 6.77 -15.83
N GLU A 95 -16.99 6.84 -14.50
CA GLU A 95 -15.91 7.02 -13.52
C GLU A 95 -14.96 5.82 -13.53
N SER A 96 -15.51 4.60 -13.55
CA SER A 96 -14.72 3.37 -13.65
C SER A 96 -13.95 3.31 -14.96
N ILE A 97 -14.58 3.68 -16.08
CA ILE A 97 -13.91 3.73 -17.39
C ILE A 97 -12.76 4.75 -17.38
N ALA A 98 -12.98 5.94 -16.81
CA ALA A 98 -11.96 6.98 -16.69
C ALA A 98 -10.77 6.52 -15.83
N PHE A 99 -11.05 5.94 -14.66
CA PHE A 99 -10.03 5.35 -13.79
C PHE A 99 -9.21 4.28 -14.52
N HIS A 100 -9.87 3.29 -15.13
CA HIS A 100 -9.17 2.19 -15.79
C HIS A 100 -8.34 2.66 -16.98
N LYS A 101 -8.80 3.67 -17.72
CA LYS A 101 -8.03 4.29 -18.80
C LYS A 101 -6.70 4.84 -18.27
N ASP A 102 -6.74 5.65 -17.22
CA ASP A 102 -5.56 6.29 -16.66
C ASP A 102 -4.65 5.28 -15.93
N TYR A 103 -5.23 4.36 -15.16
CA TYR A 103 -4.49 3.32 -14.43
C TYR A 103 -3.76 2.38 -15.41
N VAL A 104 -4.42 1.93 -16.49
CA VAL A 104 -3.78 1.08 -17.49
C VAL A 104 -2.68 1.82 -18.25
N ASP A 105 -2.87 3.10 -18.59
CA ASP A 105 -1.82 3.91 -19.22
C ASP A 105 -0.60 4.06 -18.31
N MET A 106 -0.83 4.37 -17.03
CA MET A 106 0.21 4.42 -16.00
C MET A 106 0.96 3.08 -15.92
N ILE A 107 0.26 1.94 -15.79
CA ILE A 107 0.91 0.62 -15.73
C ILE A 107 1.79 0.36 -16.96
N LYS A 108 1.27 0.62 -18.18
CA LYS A 108 2.03 0.41 -19.43
C LYS A 108 3.29 1.26 -19.51
N LYS A 109 3.24 2.51 -19.03
CA LYS A 109 4.37 3.45 -19.07
C LYS A 109 5.34 3.25 -17.92
N CYS A 110 4.89 2.75 -16.78
CA CYS A 110 5.67 2.74 -15.55
C CYS A 110 6.19 1.37 -15.13
N ALA A 111 5.37 0.33 -15.24
CA ALA A 111 5.69 -0.96 -14.64
C ALA A 111 6.79 -1.70 -15.41
N ALA A 112 7.47 -2.61 -14.73
CA ALA A 112 8.43 -3.51 -15.35
C ALA A 112 7.73 -4.49 -16.30
N PRO A 113 8.41 -5.04 -17.33
CA PRO A 113 7.86 -6.09 -18.18
C PRO A 113 7.38 -7.33 -17.41
N SER A 114 7.94 -7.58 -16.22
CA SER A 114 7.56 -8.67 -15.32
C SER A 114 6.28 -8.42 -14.52
N PHE A 115 5.66 -7.23 -14.64
CA PHE A 115 4.50 -6.78 -13.83
C PHE A 115 3.46 -7.86 -13.52
N ALA A 116 3.03 -8.65 -14.52
CA ALA A 116 1.99 -9.66 -14.34
C ALA A 116 2.36 -10.79 -13.34
N ASN A 117 3.64 -10.92 -13.02
CA ASN A 117 4.21 -11.87 -12.06
C ASN A 117 4.79 -11.19 -10.81
N ASP A 118 4.94 -9.87 -10.83
CA ASP A 118 5.53 -9.14 -9.71
C ASP A 118 4.53 -9.06 -8.55
N ASN A 119 4.98 -9.52 -7.39
CA ASN A 119 4.30 -9.40 -6.13
C ASN A 119 5.05 -8.40 -5.24
N TRP A 120 4.60 -8.31 -4.00
CA TRP A 120 5.15 -7.39 -3.00
C TRP A 120 6.67 -7.49 -2.83
N TYR A 121 7.24 -8.70 -2.86
CA TYR A 121 8.66 -8.94 -2.58
C TYR A 121 9.59 -8.37 -3.65
N GLU A 122 9.22 -8.43 -4.93
CA GLU A 122 10.06 -7.90 -6.02
C GLU A 122 10.21 -6.38 -5.93
N PHE A 123 9.16 -5.68 -5.49
CA PHE A 123 9.22 -4.21 -5.31
C PHE A 123 10.04 -3.81 -4.10
N VAL A 124 9.87 -4.54 -2.99
CA VAL A 124 10.66 -4.34 -1.77
C VAL A 124 12.15 -4.44 -2.09
N ASP A 125 12.56 -5.49 -2.81
CA ASP A 125 13.96 -5.65 -3.21
C ASP A 125 14.40 -4.55 -4.18
N GLY A 126 13.58 -4.21 -5.17
CA GLY A 126 13.86 -3.14 -6.13
C GLY A 126 14.08 -1.77 -5.47
N ILE A 127 13.21 -1.35 -4.55
CA ILE A 127 13.38 -0.09 -3.82
C ILE A 127 14.62 -0.16 -2.94
N SER A 128 14.76 -1.23 -2.15
CA SER A 128 15.85 -1.38 -1.18
C SER A 128 17.23 -1.39 -1.84
N SER A 129 17.34 -2.02 -3.01
CA SER A 129 18.56 -2.07 -3.82
C SER A 129 18.79 -0.83 -4.69
N GLY A 130 17.78 0.05 -4.81
CA GLY A 130 17.83 1.26 -5.62
C GLY A 130 17.59 1.09 -7.11
N ARG A 131 17.06 -0.07 -7.53
CA ARG A 131 16.60 -0.30 -8.91
C ARG A 131 15.22 0.28 -9.20
N THR A 132 14.40 0.48 -8.17
CA THR A 132 13.04 1.02 -8.29
C THR A 132 12.95 2.41 -7.70
N ALA A 133 12.40 3.36 -8.47
CA ALA A 133 12.30 4.76 -8.06
C ALA A 133 11.10 5.04 -7.14
N MET A 134 9.93 4.48 -7.47
CA MET A 134 8.67 4.71 -6.77
C MET A 134 7.90 3.40 -6.58
N ALA A 135 7.01 3.31 -5.59
CA ALA A 135 6.04 2.23 -5.45
C ALA A 135 4.73 2.72 -4.83
N ILE A 136 3.62 2.06 -5.16
CA ILE A 136 2.32 2.30 -4.51
C ILE A 136 1.87 1.02 -3.84
N ASP A 137 1.91 0.99 -2.51
CA ASP A 137 1.65 -0.22 -1.71
C ASP A 137 1.38 0.16 -0.23
N SER A 138 1.33 -0.84 0.65
CA SER A 138 1.20 -0.72 2.10
C SER A 138 2.30 0.13 2.75
N ASN A 139 1.93 1.00 3.69
CA ASN A 139 2.85 1.81 4.50
C ASN A 139 3.86 0.99 5.34
N MET A 140 3.70 -0.33 5.42
CA MET A 140 4.73 -1.23 5.96
C MET A 140 6.08 -1.09 5.24
N PHE A 141 6.11 -0.63 3.98
CA PHE A 141 7.35 -0.39 3.24
C PHE A 141 8.33 0.56 3.94
N GLY A 142 7.87 1.38 4.89
CA GLY A 142 8.77 2.23 5.66
C GLY A 142 9.82 1.48 6.46
N PHE A 143 9.59 0.20 6.78
CA PHE A 143 10.59 -0.66 7.41
C PHE A 143 11.94 -0.70 6.67
N TRP A 144 11.92 -0.65 5.33
CA TRP A 144 13.15 -0.72 4.52
C TRP A 144 13.94 0.58 4.45
N ASN A 145 13.40 1.69 4.97
CA ASN A 145 14.14 2.94 5.07
C ASN A 145 15.27 2.87 6.10
N ASP A 146 15.16 1.98 7.10
CA ASP A 146 16.09 1.94 8.23
C ASP A 146 16.96 0.67 8.25
N VAL A 147 16.99 -0.08 7.14
CA VAL A 147 17.86 -1.26 6.99
C VAL A 147 19.29 -0.83 6.70
N ALA A 148 20.15 -0.92 7.73
CA ALA A 148 21.55 -0.52 7.66
C ALA A 148 22.30 -1.15 6.45
N GLY A 149 23.11 -0.32 5.78
CA GLY A 149 23.93 -0.74 4.64
C GLY A 149 23.18 -0.90 3.32
N LYS A 150 21.87 -0.69 3.27
CA LYS A 150 21.11 -0.71 2.01
C LYS A 150 21.19 0.64 1.27
N PRO A 151 21.30 0.64 -0.07
CA PRO A 151 21.36 1.86 -0.88
C PRO A 151 20.22 2.87 -0.62
N ALA A 152 19.03 2.36 -0.31
CA ALA A 152 17.82 3.15 -0.05
C ALA A 152 17.69 3.68 1.38
N SER A 153 18.57 3.26 2.31
CA SER A 153 18.42 3.61 3.72
C SER A 153 18.52 5.13 3.93
N GLY A 154 17.56 5.71 4.65
CA GLY A 154 17.41 7.15 4.87
C GLY A 154 16.94 7.95 3.64
N LYS A 155 16.64 7.28 2.52
CA LYS A 155 16.34 7.89 1.22
C LYS A 155 14.94 7.57 0.69
N ILE A 156 14.12 6.86 1.46
CA ILE A 156 12.72 6.62 1.12
C ILE A 156 11.89 7.73 1.77
N ALA A 157 11.01 8.33 0.99
CA ALA A 157 10.00 9.28 1.45
C ALA A 157 8.60 8.79 1.05
N PHE A 158 7.60 9.36 1.71
CA PHE A 158 6.21 8.93 1.63
C PHE A 158 5.34 10.09 1.17
N ALA A 159 4.32 9.78 0.39
CA ALA A 159 3.26 10.68 0.00
C ALA A 159 1.91 9.93 0.08
N PRO A 160 0.79 10.66 0.14
CA PRO A 160 -0.52 10.04 -0.01
C PRO A 160 -0.62 9.18 -1.28
N PRO A 161 -1.53 8.18 -1.31
CA PRO A 161 -1.80 7.46 -2.54
C PRO A 161 -2.30 8.39 -3.64
N LEU A 162 -2.12 7.97 -4.89
CA LEU A 162 -2.56 8.75 -6.04
C LEU A 162 -4.08 8.96 -6.00
N HIS A 163 -4.52 10.10 -6.51
CA HIS A 163 -5.94 10.42 -6.64
C HIS A 163 -6.29 10.85 -8.08
N ALA A 164 -7.57 10.96 -8.39
CA ALA A 164 -8.03 11.47 -9.66
C ALA A 164 -7.48 12.89 -9.90
N PRO A 165 -7.15 13.26 -11.15
CA PRO A 165 -6.64 14.61 -11.45
C PRO A 165 -7.55 15.75 -10.98
N SER A 166 -8.87 15.52 -10.94
CA SER A 166 -9.86 16.48 -10.46
C SER A 166 -10.11 16.45 -8.96
N ALA A 167 -9.59 15.43 -8.25
CA ALA A 167 -9.78 15.29 -6.82
C ALA A 167 -8.80 16.17 -6.03
N THR A 168 -9.26 16.70 -4.91
CA THR A 168 -8.43 17.45 -3.95
C THR A 168 -8.14 16.66 -2.67
N SER A 169 -8.69 15.44 -2.60
CA SER A 169 -8.52 14.49 -1.50
C SER A 169 -8.15 13.12 -2.05
N PHE A 170 -7.58 12.29 -1.19
CA PHE A 170 -7.25 10.90 -1.48
C PHE A 170 -8.03 9.98 -0.54
N ASP A 171 -8.26 8.76 -1.00
CA ASP A 171 -8.73 7.65 -0.19
C ASP A 171 -7.62 6.59 -0.12
N SER A 172 -7.64 5.78 0.93
CA SER A 172 -6.69 4.68 1.08
C SER A 172 -7.42 3.42 1.49
N ASN A 173 -7.18 2.33 0.75
CA ASN A 173 -7.61 1.02 1.18
C ASN A 173 -6.93 0.70 2.53
N ILE A 174 -7.73 0.28 3.50
CA ILE A 174 -7.26 -0.15 4.82
C ILE A 174 -7.31 -1.67 4.87
N TRP A 175 -6.14 -2.28 4.97
CA TRP A 175 -6.02 -3.70 5.21
C TRP A 175 -5.81 -3.96 6.71
N ILE A 176 -6.49 -4.96 7.26
CA ILE A 176 -6.36 -5.32 8.68
C ILE A 176 -5.98 -6.79 8.78
N TRP A 177 -4.82 -7.04 9.39
CA TRP A 177 -4.44 -8.37 9.83
C TRP A 177 -5.01 -8.62 11.23
N ALA A 178 -5.80 -9.68 11.37
CA ALA A 178 -6.46 -10.01 12.62
C ALA A 178 -6.24 -11.47 13.01
N LEU A 179 -6.24 -11.72 14.32
CA LEU A 179 -6.22 -13.06 14.88
C LEU A 179 -7.66 -13.51 15.13
N ALA A 180 -8.04 -14.63 14.51
CA ALA A 180 -9.32 -15.29 14.70
C ALA A 180 -9.11 -16.68 15.30
N MET A 181 -10.08 -17.15 16.09
CA MET A 181 -10.06 -18.51 16.62
C MET A 181 -10.81 -19.43 15.67
N ASN A 182 -10.16 -20.50 15.21
CA ASN A 182 -10.85 -21.56 14.47
C ASN A 182 -11.94 -22.19 15.35
N ALA A 183 -13.19 -22.17 14.89
CA ALA A 183 -14.33 -22.73 15.62
C ALA A 183 -14.18 -24.23 15.94
N ALA A 184 -13.47 -24.98 15.09
CA ALA A 184 -13.18 -26.39 15.27
C ALA A 184 -12.01 -26.67 16.22
N SER A 185 -11.32 -25.64 16.75
CA SER A 185 -10.18 -25.84 17.64
C SER A 185 -10.59 -26.63 18.89
N GLU A 186 -9.80 -27.63 19.24
CA GLU A 186 -9.87 -28.37 20.51
C GLU A 186 -9.13 -27.64 21.65
N LYS A 187 -8.39 -26.57 21.33
CA LYS A 187 -7.57 -25.79 22.27
C LYS A 187 -8.10 -24.37 22.48
N LYS A 188 -9.43 -24.20 22.52
CA LYS A 188 -10.09 -22.88 22.59
C LYS A 188 -9.60 -22.04 23.77
N GLY A 189 -9.40 -22.62 24.95
CA GLY A 189 -8.91 -21.91 26.13
C GLY A 189 -7.51 -21.32 25.92
N THR A 190 -6.56 -22.13 25.47
CA THR A 190 -5.19 -21.67 25.18
C THR A 190 -5.16 -20.67 24.02
N ALA A 191 -5.92 -20.93 22.95
CA ALA A 191 -6.05 -20.00 21.84
C ALA A 191 -6.61 -18.65 22.30
N TRP A 192 -7.62 -18.67 23.17
CA TRP A 192 -8.18 -17.46 23.76
C TRP A 192 -7.19 -16.71 24.65
N LEU A 193 -6.30 -17.37 25.37
CA LEU A 193 -5.27 -16.68 26.16
C LEU A 193 -4.21 -16.04 25.26
N PHE A 194 -3.87 -16.69 24.14
CA PHE A 194 -2.87 -16.20 23.20
C PHE A 194 -3.31 -14.92 22.48
N ILE A 195 -4.53 -14.88 21.94
CA ILE A 195 -5.02 -13.74 21.13
C ILE A 195 -4.90 -12.37 21.85
N PRO A 196 -5.45 -12.16 23.06
CA PRO A 196 -5.36 -10.88 23.77
C PRO A 196 -3.93 -10.59 24.25
N TRP A 197 -3.11 -11.61 24.53
CA TRP A 197 -1.68 -11.41 24.81
C TRP A 197 -0.96 -10.85 23.57
N ALA A 198 -1.09 -11.52 22.42
CA ALA A 198 -0.42 -11.17 21.16
C ALA A 198 -0.90 -9.83 20.59
N THR A 199 -2.12 -9.41 20.93
CA THR A 199 -2.72 -8.14 20.51
C THR A 199 -2.75 -7.10 21.64
N SER A 200 -2.04 -7.33 22.75
CA SER A 200 -1.99 -6.39 23.88
C SER A 200 -1.20 -5.12 23.55
N LYS A 201 -1.49 -4.01 24.26
CA LYS A 201 -0.69 -2.77 24.15
C LYS A 201 0.79 -3.04 24.43
N GLN A 202 1.09 -3.83 25.46
CA GLN A 202 2.46 -4.11 25.88
C GLN A 202 3.26 -4.85 24.78
N VAL A 203 2.68 -5.89 24.17
CA VAL A 203 3.32 -6.63 23.08
C VAL A 203 3.49 -5.74 21.85
N ALA A 204 2.43 -5.02 21.46
CA ALA A 204 2.46 -4.11 20.31
C ALA A 204 3.52 -3.00 20.48
N LEU A 205 3.56 -2.35 21.65
CA LEU A 205 4.52 -1.28 21.94
C LEU A 205 5.96 -1.80 21.95
N LYS A 206 6.22 -2.92 22.64
CA LYS A 206 7.55 -3.53 22.68
C LYS A 206 8.03 -3.90 21.27
N GLY A 207 7.17 -4.49 20.45
CA GLY A 207 7.49 -4.84 19.08
C GLY A 207 7.73 -3.61 18.20
N ALA A 208 6.91 -2.56 18.35
CA ALA A 208 7.08 -1.32 17.60
C ALA A 208 8.41 -0.62 17.92
N LEU A 209 8.75 -0.46 19.21
CA LEU A 209 10.03 0.13 19.65
C LEU A 209 11.25 -0.68 19.21
N ALA A 210 11.11 -2.00 19.08
CA ALA A 210 12.17 -2.88 18.59
C ALA A 210 12.24 -2.93 17.04
N GLY A 211 11.36 -2.25 16.32
CA GLY A 211 11.24 -2.36 14.87
C GLY A 211 10.74 -3.73 14.38
N GLN A 212 10.10 -4.52 15.25
CA GLN A 212 9.65 -5.88 14.96
C GLN A 212 8.15 -6.00 14.67
N LEU A 213 7.36 -4.99 15.05
CA LEU A 213 5.93 -4.89 14.75
C LEU A 213 5.63 -3.52 14.16
N VAL A 214 5.36 -3.47 12.87
CA VAL A 214 5.00 -2.25 12.15
C VAL A 214 3.47 -2.09 12.17
N ASN A 215 3.00 -0.84 12.20
CA ASN A 215 1.58 -0.48 12.18
C ASN A 215 0.71 -1.13 13.28
N PRO A 216 1.01 -0.91 14.56
CA PRO A 216 0.18 -1.42 15.65
C PRO A 216 -1.24 -0.83 15.57
N PRO A 217 -2.31 -1.62 15.71
CA PRO A 217 -3.68 -1.17 15.47
C PRO A 217 -4.28 -0.37 16.65
N ARG A 218 -3.54 -0.22 17.75
CA ARG A 218 -4.01 0.47 18.96
C ARG A 218 -3.56 1.92 18.95
N THR A 219 -4.51 2.85 19.01
CA THR A 219 -4.25 4.28 19.24
C THR A 219 -3.35 4.51 20.46
N SER A 220 -3.57 3.76 21.54
CA SER A 220 -2.77 3.88 22.77
C SER A 220 -1.32 3.39 22.65
N THR A 221 -0.95 2.68 21.57
CA THR A 221 0.44 2.39 21.24
C THR A 221 1.10 3.59 20.56
N TRP A 222 0.39 4.28 19.65
CA TRP A 222 0.90 5.47 18.96
C TRP A 222 1.01 6.71 19.85
N GLN A 223 0.15 6.80 20.87
CA GLN A 223 0.14 7.91 21.84
C GLN A 223 1.04 7.64 23.06
N ASP A 224 1.85 6.58 23.03
CA ASP A 224 2.72 6.26 24.15
C ASP A 224 3.97 7.15 24.12
N ASP A 225 4.30 7.78 25.25
CA ASP A 225 5.41 8.75 25.34
C ASP A 225 6.78 8.12 25.03
N THR A 226 6.90 6.80 25.13
CA THR A 226 8.14 6.08 24.78
C THR A 226 8.46 6.09 23.29
N TRP A 227 7.53 6.53 22.45
CA TRP A 227 7.68 6.63 20.99
C TRP A 227 8.35 7.95 20.53
N THR A 228 8.79 8.80 21.48
CA THR A 228 9.35 10.14 21.21
C THR A 228 10.82 10.16 20.82
#